data_AF-H3C1F7-F1
#
_entry.id   AF-H3C1F7-F1
#
_cell.length_a   1.000
_cell.length_b   1.000
_cell.length_c   1.000
_cell.angle_alpha   90.00
_cell.angle_beta   90.00
_cell.angle_gamma   90.00
#
_symmetry.space_group_name_H-M   'P 1'
#
loop_
_entity.id
_entity.type
_entity.pdbx_description
1 polymer ?
#
loop_
_entity_poly.entity_id
_entity_poly.type
_entity_poly.pdbx_seq_one_letter_code
_entity_poly.pdbx_strand_id
1 'polypeptide(L)'
;NELRRWSAGPPDVYLEKQLEQLEWQRRTLREVLSASGNAERAELLKQHADEEASTLLLSLLDKVKTETVADLNVAHERRSKAAAEGYEQREAELKRRHQEEKTQLGEEFRAAEDALKAELQQLWAELQDYNQLKRRVQDSSFNRDLQRNIQARGSPGAFWESEQESLVFVIEMKSEQVQEQSRRLQNMEALTQVQKNQALEDQMVQLLQQNEDLQVRSDNSQTLVQQLWKEQQELKEALERQTAVSQNLSQEKEQLIFK
;
A
#
# COMPACT_ATOMS: atom_id res chain seq x y z
N ASN A 1 71.36 84.12 0.87
CA ASN A 1 70.43 83.10 0.32
C ASN A 1 70.50 81.84 1.17
N GLU A 2 70.24 81.83 2.47
CA GLU A 2 69.10 82.37 3.23
C GLU A 2 67.75 81.98 2.61
N LEU A 3 67.31 80.75 2.91
CA LEU A 3 65.92 80.37 3.24
C LEU A 3 65.85 78.86 3.54
N ARG A 4 66.77 78.37 4.39
CA ARG A 4 66.45 77.25 5.29
C ARG A 4 65.87 77.88 6.54
N ARG A 5 64.58 77.64 6.78
CA ARG A 5 63.78 77.82 8.01
C ARG A 5 62.40 78.34 7.61
N TRP A 6 61.58 77.44 7.06
CA TRP A 6 60.17 77.50 7.40
C TRP A 6 60.06 76.57 8.59
N SER A 7 60.12 77.19 9.77
CA SER A 7 59.97 76.52 11.05
C SER A 7 58.68 75.72 11.04
N ALA A 8 58.78 74.44 11.38
CA ALA A 8 57.70 73.79 12.10
C ALA A 8 57.26 74.75 13.20
N GLY A 9 56.04 75.30 13.09
CA GLY A 9 55.41 75.97 14.22
C GLY A 9 55.40 75.01 15.40
N PRO A 10 55.42 75.52 16.65
CA PRO A 10 55.49 74.66 17.83
C PRO A 10 54.37 73.60 17.72
N PRO A 11 54.66 72.31 17.95
CA PRO A 11 53.63 71.30 17.97
C PRO A 11 52.52 71.79 18.90
N ASP A 12 51.28 71.73 18.42
CA ASP A 12 50.13 72.13 19.21
C ASP A 12 50.01 71.12 20.36
N VAL A 13 50.68 71.44 21.47
CA VAL A 13 50.89 70.58 22.65
C VAL A 13 49.57 70.01 23.18
N TYR A 14 48.47 70.71 22.88
CA TYR A 14 47.12 70.27 23.18
C TYR A 14 46.69 69.05 22.33
N LEU A 15 46.94 69.07 21.02
CA LEU A 15 46.58 67.98 20.10
C LEU A 15 47.46 66.74 20.32
N GLU A 16 48.75 66.91 20.59
CA GLU A 16 49.65 65.79 20.89
C GLU A 16 49.23 65.07 22.19
N LYS A 17 48.89 65.81 23.25
CA LYS A 17 48.37 65.23 24.49
C LYS A 17 47.06 64.49 24.29
N GLN A 18 46.16 65.04 23.46
CA GLN A 18 44.91 64.38 23.10
C GLN A 18 45.16 63.07 22.33
N LEU A 19 46.15 63.07 21.43
CA LEU A 19 46.49 61.90 20.63
C LEU A 19 47.14 60.80 21.48
N GLU A 20 48.06 61.14 22.38
CA GLU A 20 48.64 60.21 23.37
C GLU A 20 47.55 59.61 24.27
N GLN A 21 46.58 60.42 24.70
CA GLN A 21 45.45 59.96 25.51
C GLN A 21 44.57 58.97 24.74
N LEU A 22 44.23 59.25 23.47
CA LEU A 22 43.47 58.33 22.62
C LEU A 22 44.22 57.03 22.31
N GLU A 23 45.53 57.09 22.07
CA GLU A 23 46.36 55.90 21.84
C GLU A 23 46.44 55.02 23.07
N TRP A 24 46.58 55.64 24.25
CA TRP A 24 46.56 54.94 25.52
C TRP A 24 45.19 54.28 25.77
N GLN A 25 44.09 55.02 25.57
CA GLN A 25 42.73 54.46 25.66
C GLN A 25 42.53 53.26 24.73
N ARG A 26 43.04 53.35 23.49
CA ARG A 26 42.94 52.26 22.51
C ARG A 26 43.76 51.02 22.90
N ARG A 27 44.94 51.19 23.51
CA ARG A 27 45.74 50.07 24.02
C ARG A 27 45.02 49.36 25.16
N THR A 28 44.54 50.11 26.14
CA THR A 28 43.85 49.55 27.30
C THR A 28 42.57 48.80 26.89
N LEU A 29 41.78 49.37 25.97
CA LEU A 29 40.61 48.68 25.39
C LEU A 29 40.98 47.35 24.74
N ARG A 30 42.09 47.30 23.99
CA ARG A 30 42.54 46.07 23.33
C ARG A 30 42.94 45.00 24.33
N GLU A 31 43.64 45.37 25.41
CA GLU A 31 44.04 44.45 26.47
C GLU A 31 42.83 43.90 27.23
N VAL A 32 41.85 44.76 27.57
CA VAL A 32 40.60 44.35 28.23
C VAL A 32 39.78 43.39 27.34
N LEU A 33 39.68 43.66 26.05
CA LEU A 33 38.98 42.78 25.11
C LEU A 33 39.69 41.43 24.91
N SER A 34 41.02 41.41 25.06
CA SER A 34 41.85 40.21 24.88
C SER A 34 41.98 39.38 26.17
N ALA A 35 41.78 39.99 27.33
CA ALA A 35 41.84 39.32 28.63
C ALA A 35 40.81 38.19 28.70
N SER A 36 41.17 37.10 29.38
CA SER A 36 40.40 35.85 29.38
C SER A 36 39.35 35.79 30.50
N GLY A 37 39.59 36.53 31.59
CA GLY A 37 38.77 36.50 32.80
C GLY A 37 38.15 37.84 33.18
N ASN A 38 37.01 37.80 33.85
CA ASN A 38 36.31 39.01 34.31
C ASN A 38 37.07 39.78 35.38
N ALA A 39 37.78 39.07 36.26
CA ALA A 39 38.63 39.67 37.28
C ALA A 39 39.83 40.40 36.65
N GLU A 40 40.46 39.78 35.65
CA GLU A 40 41.57 40.36 34.89
C GLU A 40 41.13 41.62 34.13
N ARG A 41 39.96 41.58 33.48
CA ARG A 41 39.35 42.74 32.81
C ARG A 41 39.02 43.90 33.77
N ALA A 42 38.51 43.59 34.96
CA ALA A 42 38.17 44.60 35.97
C ALA A 42 39.43 45.28 36.54
N GLU A 43 40.51 44.53 36.71
CA GLU A 43 41.79 45.06 37.21
C GLU A 43 42.45 46.01 36.21
N LEU A 44 42.42 45.67 34.91
CA LEU A 44 42.93 46.51 33.82
C LEU A 44 42.13 47.82 33.67
N LEU A 45 40.81 47.79 33.92
CA LEU A 45 39.96 48.98 33.85
C LEU A 45 40.16 49.93 35.04
N LYS A 46 40.55 49.44 36.23
CA LYS A 46 40.89 50.30 37.38
C LYS A 46 42.12 51.18 37.14
N GLN A 47 43.01 50.79 36.24
CA GLN A 47 44.21 51.55 35.89
C GLN A 47 43.90 52.64 34.85
N HIS A 48 42.66 52.70 34.36
CA HIS A 48 42.23 53.66 33.36
C HIS A 48 41.87 55.01 34.01
N ALA A 49 42.26 56.14 33.39
CA ALA A 49 42.08 57.49 33.96
C ALA A 49 40.66 58.04 33.77
N ASP A 50 39.88 57.38 32.91
CA ASP A 50 38.50 57.75 32.57
C ASP A 50 37.53 56.78 33.27
N GLU A 51 36.93 57.28 34.36
CA GLU A 51 36.06 56.52 35.25
C GLU A 51 34.66 56.26 34.63
N GLU A 52 34.16 57.20 33.83
CA GLU A 52 32.88 57.07 33.11
C GLU A 52 32.98 56.03 31.99
N ALA A 53 34.07 56.04 31.21
CA ALA A 53 34.30 55.02 30.19
C ALA A 53 34.48 53.61 30.81
N SER A 54 35.15 53.52 31.96
CA SER A 54 35.39 52.25 32.65
C SER A 54 34.11 51.63 33.23
N THR A 55 33.23 52.47 33.80
CA THR A 55 31.92 52.03 34.31
C THR A 55 30.97 51.60 33.19
N LEU A 56 30.93 52.32 32.07
CA LEU A 56 30.17 51.93 30.88
C LEU A 56 30.66 50.60 30.29
N LEU A 57 31.97 50.40 30.19
CA LEU A 57 32.56 49.16 29.68
C LEU A 57 32.22 47.97 30.58
N LEU A 58 32.33 48.11 31.91
CA LEU A 58 31.94 47.06 32.86
C LEU A 58 30.46 46.68 32.72
N SER A 59 29.58 47.69 32.59
CA SER A 59 28.15 47.51 32.37
C SER A 59 27.85 46.77 31.06
N LEU A 60 28.48 47.16 29.96
CA LEU A 60 28.35 46.46 28.66
C LEU A 60 28.86 45.02 28.74
N LEU A 61 29.99 44.79 29.42
CA LEU A 61 30.57 43.45 29.58
C LEU A 61 29.68 42.54 30.43
N ASP A 62 29.01 43.09 31.44
CA ASP A 62 28.02 42.38 32.24
C ASP A 62 26.75 42.09 31.44
N LYS A 63 26.26 43.06 30.67
CA LYS A 63 25.09 42.89 29.80
C LYS A 63 25.32 41.83 28.72
N VAL A 64 26.47 41.86 28.05
CA VAL A 64 26.83 40.83 27.06
C VAL A 64 26.91 39.45 27.70
N LYS A 65 27.43 39.32 28.93
CA LYS A 65 27.42 38.03 29.63
C LYS A 65 26.02 37.57 29.98
N THR A 66 25.19 38.44 30.54
CA THR A 66 23.83 38.07 30.93
C THR A 66 23.00 37.67 29.72
N GLU A 67 23.11 38.40 28.61
CA GLU A 67 22.47 38.06 27.33
C GLU A 67 23.01 36.75 26.74
N THR A 68 24.34 36.57 26.67
CA THR A 68 24.93 35.31 26.15
C THR A 68 24.60 34.10 27.01
N VAL A 69 24.58 34.24 28.34
CA VAL A 69 24.14 33.17 29.25
C VAL A 69 22.66 32.86 29.04
N ALA A 70 21.81 33.88 28.87
CA ALA A 70 20.39 33.68 28.59
C ALA A 70 20.17 32.95 27.24
N ASP A 71 20.87 33.36 26.18
CA ASP A 71 20.78 32.72 24.87
C ASP A 71 21.26 31.27 24.90
N LEU A 72 22.38 31.00 25.60
CA LEU A 72 22.89 29.64 25.80
C LEU A 72 21.91 28.77 26.59
N ASN A 73 21.26 29.32 27.62
CA ASN A 73 20.25 28.62 28.39
C ASN A 73 19.03 28.28 27.53
N VAL A 74 18.52 29.24 26.75
CA VAL A 74 17.40 28.99 25.82
C VAL A 74 17.77 27.94 24.78
N ALA A 75 18.98 28.00 24.21
CA ALA A 75 19.46 27.00 23.26
C ALA A 75 19.60 25.62 23.90
N HIS A 76 20.10 25.54 25.13
CA HIS A 76 20.24 24.30 25.89
C HIS A 76 18.86 23.69 26.20
N GLU A 77 17.91 24.49 26.71
CA GLU A 77 16.55 24.03 26.97
C GLU A 77 15.87 23.50 25.71
N ARG A 78 16.00 24.22 24.59
CA ARG A 78 15.45 23.76 23.30
C ARG A 78 16.06 22.44 22.86
N ARG A 79 17.39 22.29 22.95
CA ARG A 79 18.08 21.04 22.62
C ARG A 79 17.66 19.89 23.54
N SER A 80 17.53 20.17 24.84
CA SER A 80 17.09 19.18 25.83
C SER A 80 15.67 18.71 25.57
N LYS A 81 14.74 19.62 25.25
CA LYS A 81 13.35 19.28 24.92
C LYS A 81 13.27 18.46 23.64
N ALA A 82 13.94 18.90 22.57
CA ALA A 82 13.98 18.17 21.30
C ALA A 82 14.58 16.76 21.45
N ALA A 83 15.61 16.61 22.30
CA ALA A 83 16.19 15.31 22.61
C ALA A 83 15.20 14.42 23.38
N ALA A 84 14.53 14.96 24.40
CA ALA A 84 13.53 14.23 25.19
C ALA A 84 12.36 13.75 24.32
N GLU A 85 11.77 14.64 23.52
CA GLU A 85 10.70 14.32 22.58
C GLU A 85 11.14 13.26 21.56
N GLY A 86 12.38 13.36 21.05
CA GLY A 86 12.95 12.36 20.15
C GLY A 86 13.14 10.99 20.80
N TYR A 87 13.49 10.93 22.08
CA TYR A 87 13.57 9.66 22.82
C TYR A 87 12.19 9.07 23.09
N GLU A 88 11.21 9.88 23.48
CA GLU A 88 9.83 9.43 23.72
C GLU A 88 9.20 8.86 22.43
N GLN A 89 9.40 9.53 21.29
CA GLN A 89 8.93 9.04 19.99
C GLN A 89 9.56 7.70 19.62
N ARG A 90 10.89 7.57 19.77
CA ARG A 90 11.60 6.30 19.49
C ARG A 90 11.13 5.18 20.42
N GLU A 91 10.91 5.47 21.69
CA GLU A 91 10.40 4.48 22.64
C GLU A 91 8.98 4.03 22.27
N ALA A 92 8.10 4.97 21.90
CA ALA A 92 6.76 4.67 21.45
C ALA A 92 6.76 3.83 20.16
N GLU A 93 7.59 4.18 19.17
CA GLU A 93 7.75 3.41 17.93
C GLU A 93 8.28 2.01 18.20
N LEU A 94 9.27 1.87 19.09
CA LEU A 94 9.83 0.57 19.45
C LEU A 94 8.78 -0.32 20.13
N LYS A 95 7.99 0.24 21.06
CA LYS A 95 6.88 -0.48 21.71
C LYS A 95 5.82 -0.91 20.69
N ARG A 96 5.48 -0.04 19.75
CA ARG A 96 4.51 -0.34 18.68
C ARG A 96 5.03 -1.49 17.79
N ARG A 97 6.27 -1.41 17.31
CA ARG A 97 6.89 -2.47 16.50
C ARG A 97 6.97 -3.80 17.25
N HIS A 98 7.39 -3.77 18.51
CA HIS A 98 7.44 -4.98 19.32
C HIS A 98 6.06 -5.62 19.47
N GLN A 99 5.02 -4.83 19.68
CA GLN A 99 3.65 -5.34 19.78
C GLN A 99 3.17 -5.93 18.46
N GLU A 100 3.48 -5.28 17.33
CA GLU A 100 3.17 -5.76 15.98
C GLU A 100 3.87 -7.09 15.68
N GLU A 101 5.17 -7.17 15.93
CA GLU A 101 5.97 -8.39 15.76
C GLU A 101 5.44 -9.53 16.64
N LYS A 102 5.08 -9.23 17.89
CA LYS A 102 4.48 -10.21 18.80
C LYS A 102 3.15 -10.73 18.30
N THR A 103 2.30 -9.87 17.73
CA THR A 103 1.03 -10.30 17.14
C THR A 103 1.24 -11.14 15.89
N GLN A 104 2.13 -10.72 14.99
CA GLN A 104 2.44 -11.45 13.76
C GLN A 104 3.00 -12.84 14.07
N LEU A 105 3.98 -12.93 14.97
CA LEU A 105 4.54 -14.22 15.39
C LEU A 105 3.49 -15.12 16.03
N GLY A 106 2.57 -14.56 16.82
CA GLY A 106 1.46 -15.30 17.41
C GLY A 106 0.47 -15.84 16.38
N GLU A 107 0.20 -15.09 15.31
CA GLU A 107 -0.65 -15.51 14.19
C GLU A 107 0.03 -16.60 13.35
N GLU A 108 1.31 -16.42 13.01
CA GLU A 108 2.11 -17.42 12.29
C GLU A 108 2.19 -18.74 13.07
N PHE A 109 2.42 -18.66 14.38
CA PHE A 109 2.47 -19.85 15.24
C PHE A 109 1.13 -20.59 15.25
N ARG A 110 0.00 -19.87 15.39
CA ARG A 110 -1.34 -20.48 15.34
C ARG A 110 -1.63 -21.11 13.99
N ALA A 111 -1.29 -20.43 12.89
CA ALA A 111 -1.45 -20.97 11.55
C ALA A 111 -0.64 -22.26 11.34
N ALA A 112 0.61 -22.30 11.82
CA ALA A 112 1.43 -23.50 11.78
C ALA A 112 0.87 -24.62 12.66
N GLU A 113 0.37 -24.29 13.86
CA GLU A 113 -0.26 -25.26 14.76
C GLU A 113 -1.52 -25.88 14.14
N ASP A 114 -2.36 -25.06 13.50
CA ASP A 114 -3.59 -25.53 12.84
C ASP A 114 -3.27 -26.36 11.59
N ALA A 115 -2.24 -25.99 10.82
CA ALA A 115 -1.76 -26.80 9.70
C ALA A 115 -1.29 -28.19 10.15
N LEU A 116 -0.48 -28.25 11.22
CA LEU A 116 -0.01 -29.51 11.79
C LEU A 116 -1.15 -30.37 12.35
N LYS A 117 -2.16 -29.75 12.99
CA LYS A 117 -3.36 -30.48 13.43
C LYS A 117 -4.13 -31.08 12.25
N ALA A 118 -4.25 -30.35 11.15
CA ALA A 118 -4.90 -30.85 9.94
C ALA A 118 -4.13 -32.04 9.34
N GLU A 119 -2.79 -31.95 9.24
CA GLU A 119 -1.93 -33.05 8.78
C GLU A 119 -2.06 -34.28 9.69
N LEU A 120 -2.06 -34.10 11.01
CA LEU A 120 -2.27 -35.19 11.96
C LEU A 120 -3.63 -35.86 11.77
N GLN A 121 -4.69 -35.10 11.51
CA GLN A 121 -6.02 -35.67 11.24
C GLN A 121 -6.04 -36.45 9.93
N GLN A 122 -5.40 -35.95 8.88
CA GLN A 122 -5.25 -36.66 7.59
C GLN A 122 -4.51 -37.99 7.79
N LEU A 123 -3.34 -37.96 8.42
CA LEU A 123 -2.57 -39.18 8.71
C LEU A 123 -3.33 -40.18 9.59
N TRP A 124 -4.14 -39.68 10.52
CA TRP A 124 -4.96 -40.55 11.36
C TRP A 124 -6.07 -41.24 10.55
N ALA A 125 -6.70 -40.54 9.60
CA ALA A 125 -7.66 -41.11 8.68
C ALA A 125 -7.02 -42.15 7.76
N GLU A 126 -5.86 -41.84 7.17
CA GLU A 126 -5.09 -42.80 6.34
C GLU A 126 -4.71 -44.07 7.13
N LEU A 127 -4.27 -43.90 8.38
CA LEU A 127 -3.96 -45.02 9.26
C LEU A 127 -5.20 -45.86 9.57
N GLN A 128 -6.36 -45.23 9.75
CA GLN A 128 -7.61 -45.94 9.95
C GLN A 128 -7.98 -46.75 8.70
N ASP A 129 -7.90 -46.15 7.51
CA ASP A 129 -8.20 -46.81 6.23
C ASP A 129 -7.25 -47.99 5.99
N TYR A 130 -5.96 -47.81 6.23
CA TYR A 130 -4.97 -48.87 6.17
C TYR A 130 -5.31 -50.02 7.12
N ASN A 131 -5.67 -49.72 8.36
CA ASN A 131 -6.05 -50.74 9.34
C ASN A 131 -7.33 -51.48 8.94
N GLN A 132 -8.32 -50.78 8.38
CA GLN A 132 -9.53 -51.41 7.84
C GLN A 132 -9.19 -52.33 6.67
N LEU A 133 -8.35 -51.87 5.73
CA LEU A 133 -7.91 -52.68 4.59
C LEU A 133 -7.16 -53.93 5.07
N LYS A 134 -6.24 -53.77 6.03
CA LYS A 134 -5.51 -54.88 6.63
C LYS A 134 -6.46 -55.91 7.25
N ARG A 135 -7.49 -55.48 7.99
CA ARG A 135 -8.52 -56.39 8.53
C ARG A 135 -9.30 -57.09 7.43
N ARG A 136 -9.75 -56.36 6.40
CA ARG A 136 -10.47 -56.95 5.26
C ARG A 136 -9.65 -57.99 4.52
N VAL A 137 -8.35 -57.75 4.34
CA VAL A 137 -7.43 -58.72 3.75
C VAL A 137 -7.29 -59.94 4.66
N GLN A 138 -7.12 -59.72 5.98
CA GLN A 138 -7.06 -60.82 6.96
C GLN A 138 -8.32 -61.69 6.96
N ASP A 139 -9.50 -61.05 6.89
CA ASP A 139 -10.81 -61.71 6.91
C ASP A 139 -11.26 -62.24 5.54
N SER A 140 -10.53 -61.93 4.48
CA SER A 140 -10.88 -62.35 3.12
C SER A 140 -10.88 -63.87 2.99
N SER A 141 -11.81 -64.39 2.18
CA SER A 141 -11.82 -65.81 1.81
C SER A 141 -10.49 -66.23 1.20
N PHE A 142 -9.88 -65.35 0.40
CA PHE A 142 -8.55 -65.57 -0.18
C PHE A 142 -7.48 -65.88 0.89
N ASN A 143 -7.39 -65.11 1.97
CA ASN A 143 -6.42 -65.37 3.04
C ASN A 143 -6.74 -66.68 3.80
N ARG A 144 -8.02 -67.00 4.01
CA ARG A 144 -8.44 -68.28 4.61
C ARG A 144 -8.11 -69.47 3.72
N ASP A 145 -8.34 -69.34 2.42
CA ASP A 145 -8.03 -70.35 1.41
C ASP A 145 -6.52 -70.54 1.27
N LEU A 146 -5.75 -69.44 1.30
CA LEU A 146 -4.29 -69.45 1.36
C LEU A 146 -3.79 -70.24 2.57
N GLN A 147 -4.28 -69.91 3.77
CA GLN A 147 -3.91 -70.61 5.00
C GLN A 147 -4.28 -72.10 4.95
N ARG A 148 -5.49 -72.44 4.48
CA ARG A 148 -5.94 -73.83 4.34
C ARG A 148 -5.06 -74.60 3.37
N ASN A 149 -4.64 -73.97 2.28
CA ASN A 149 -3.80 -74.60 1.27
C ASN A 149 -2.35 -74.75 1.76
N ILE A 150 -1.80 -73.79 2.50
CA ILE A 150 -0.47 -73.91 3.14
C ILE A 150 -0.48 -75.06 4.15
N GLN A 151 -1.56 -75.23 4.91
CA GLN A 151 -1.72 -76.35 5.84
C GLN A 151 -1.86 -77.70 5.11
N ALA A 152 -2.55 -77.73 3.97
CA ALA A 152 -2.78 -78.95 3.21
C ALA A 152 -1.58 -79.40 2.37
N ARG A 153 -0.77 -78.45 1.87
CA ARG A 153 0.29 -78.70 0.88
C ARG A 153 1.70 -78.33 1.35
N GLY A 154 1.85 -77.82 2.56
CA GLY A 154 3.14 -77.41 3.13
C GLY A 154 3.53 -75.98 2.79
N SER A 155 4.73 -75.57 3.24
CA SER A 155 5.24 -74.21 3.05
C SER A 155 5.39 -73.84 1.56
N PRO A 156 5.46 -72.54 1.23
CA PRO A 156 5.61 -72.09 -0.15
C PRO A 156 6.83 -72.71 -0.82
N GLY A 157 6.59 -73.64 -1.73
CA GLY A 157 7.56 -74.21 -2.66
C GLY A 157 6.93 -74.23 -4.07
N ALA A 158 7.41 -75.09 -4.96
CA ALA A 158 7.04 -75.10 -6.39
C ALA A 158 5.52 -75.09 -6.71
N PHE A 159 4.67 -75.63 -5.82
CA PHE A 159 3.21 -75.55 -6.00
C PHE A 159 2.68 -74.10 -5.92
N TRP A 160 3.22 -73.30 -5.01
CA TRP A 160 2.81 -71.91 -4.80
C TRP A 160 3.36 -70.97 -5.87
N GLU A 161 4.54 -71.27 -6.41
CA GLU A 161 5.07 -70.58 -7.60
C GLU A 161 4.16 -70.81 -8.80
N SER A 162 3.71 -72.06 -9.02
CA SER A 162 2.76 -72.39 -10.09
C SER A 162 1.37 -71.74 -9.89
N GLU A 163 0.86 -71.70 -8.66
CA GLU A 163 -0.40 -70.99 -8.36
C GLU A 163 -0.24 -69.47 -8.54
N GLN A 164 0.90 -68.89 -8.15
CA GLN A 164 1.21 -67.47 -8.32
C GLN A 164 1.34 -67.11 -9.80
N GLU A 165 1.99 -67.93 -10.62
CA GLU A 165 2.05 -67.79 -12.08
C GLU A 165 0.64 -67.85 -12.71
N SER A 166 -0.22 -68.75 -12.22
CA SER A 166 -1.62 -68.83 -12.67
C SER A 166 -2.42 -67.57 -12.30
N LEU A 167 -2.22 -67.03 -11.10
CA LEU A 167 -2.87 -65.79 -10.66
C LEU A 167 -2.36 -64.57 -11.44
N VAL A 168 -1.07 -64.51 -11.78
CA VAL A 168 -0.52 -63.45 -12.65
C VAL A 168 -1.23 -63.46 -14.00
N PHE A 169 -1.41 -64.62 -14.62
CA PHE A 169 -2.13 -64.74 -15.89
C PHE A 169 -3.58 -64.23 -15.78
N VAL A 170 -4.29 -64.59 -14.71
CA VAL A 170 -5.66 -64.11 -14.49
C VAL A 170 -5.70 -62.59 -14.26
N ILE A 171 -4.73 -62.04 -13.54
CA ILE A 171 -4.61 -60.59 -13.31
C ILE A 171 -4.32 -59.85 -14.62
N GLU A 172 -3.44 -60.38 -15.46
CA GLU A 172 -3.15 -59.82 -16.80
C GLU A 172 -4.40 -59.83 -17.67
N MET A 173 -5.09 -60.97 -17.76
CA MET A 173 -6.36 -61.06 -18.49
C MET A 173 -7.42 -60.07 -17.97
N LYS A 174 -7.53 -59.92 -16.64
CA LYS A 174 -8.47 -58.96 -16.03
C LYS A 174 -8.05 -57.53 -16.27
N SER A 175 -6.76 -57.24 -16.26
CA SER A 175 -6.22 -55.90 -16.55
C SER A 175 -6.46 -55.51 -18.01
N GLU A 176 -6.24 -56.42 -18.97
CA GLU A 176 -6.58 -56.22 -20.37
C GLU A 176 -8.09 -55.98 -20.56
N GLN A 177 -8.93 -56.77 -19.88
CA GLN A 177 -10.38 -56.58 -19.91
C GLN A 177 -10.81 -55.19 -19.39
N VAL A 178 -10.19 -54.71 -18.31
CA VAL A 178 -10.44 -53.38 -17.74
C VAL A 178 -9.94 -52.28 -18.68
N GLN A 179 -8.78 -52.44 -19.30
CA GLN A 179 -8.26 -51.48 -20.28
C GLN A 179 -9.19 -51.36 -21.49
N GLU A 180 -9.68 -52.48 -22.02
CA GLU A 180 -10.64 -52.50 -23.12
C GLU A 180 -11.97 -51.83 -22.74
N GLN A 181 -12.49 -52.08 -21.53
CA GLN A 181 -13.67 -51.37 -21.03
C GLN A 181 -13.43 -49.87 -20.88
N SER A 182 -12.25 -49.46 -20.40
CA SER A 182 -11.87 -48.05 -20.26
C SER A 182 -11.84 -47.33 -21.61
N ARG A 183 -11.27 -47.98 -22.63
CA ARG A 183 -11.27 -47.48 -24.01
C ARG A 183 -12.70 -47.33 -24.57
N ARG A 184 -13.59 -48.27 -24.28
CA ARG A 184 -15.01 -48.19 -24.68
C ARG A 184 -15.73 -47.02 -24.00
N LEU A 185 -15.48 -46.79 -22.71
CA LEU A 185 -16.05 -45.66 -21.98
C LEU A 185 -15.58 -44.33 -22.57
N GLN A 186 -14.28 -44.17 -22.84
CA GLN A 186 -13.74 -42.97 -23.48
C GLN A 186 -14.36 -42.69 -24.85
N ASN A 187 -14.55 -43.73 -25.68
CA ASN A 187 -15.22 -43.59 -26.97
C ASN A 187 -16.68 -43.15 -26.81
N MET A 188 -17.40 -43.71 -25.83
CA MET A 188 -18.79 -43.33 -25.55
C MET A 188 -18.89 -41.89 -25.04
N GLU A 189 -17.97 -41.46 -24.18
CA GLU A 189 -17.88 -40.07 -23.69
C GLU A 189 -17.60 -39.11 -24.83
N ALA A 190 -16.65 -39.42 -25.72
CA ALA A 190 -16.35 -38.62 -26.91
C ALA A 190 -17.57 -38.47 -27.83
N LEU A 191 -18.28 -39.57 -28.11
CA LEU A 191 -19.51 -39.54 -28.91
C LEU A 191 -20.60 -38.68 -28.25
N THR A 192 -20.77 -38.81 -26.93
CA THR A 192 -21.74 -38.01 -26.16
C THR A 192 -21.39 -36.53 -26.19
N GLN A 193 -20.10 -36.19 -26.08
CA GLN A 193 -19.63 -34.81 -26.14
C GLN A 193 -19.90 -34.18 -27.52
N VAL A 194 -19.63 -34.92 -28.60
CA VAL A 194 -19.93 -34.46 -29.96
C VAL A 194 -21.43 -34.21 -30.15
N GLN A 195 -22.28 -35.12 -29.66
CA GLN A 195 -23.74 -34.94 -29.74
C GLN A 195 -24.23 -33.72 -28.95
N LYS A 196 -23.68 -33.48 -27.75
CA LYS A 196 -24.01 -32.29 -26.96
C LYS A 196 -23.56 -31.00 -27.64
N ASN A 197 -22.36 -30.98 -28.20
CA ASN A 197 -21.84 -29.83 -28.93
C ASN A 197 -22.74 -29.51 -30.12
N GLN A 198 -23.12 -30.52 -30.92
CA GLN A 198 -24.05 -30.34 -32.03
C GLN A 198 -25.38 -29.75 -31.57
N ALA A 199 -25.96 -30.26 -30.49
CA ALA A 199 -27.23 -29.75 -29.97
C ALA A 199 -27.13 -28.29 -29.48
N LEU A 200 -25.99 -27.91 -28.89
CA LEU A 200 -25.72 -26.52 -28.49
C LEU A 200 -25.51 -25.60 -29.69
N GLU A 201 -24.83 -26.07 -30.73
CA GLU A 201 -24.69 -25.33 -31.99
C GLU A 201 -26.05 -25.09 -32.64
N ASP A 202 -26.92 -26.10 -32.70
CA ASP A 202 -28.27 -25.98 -33.24
C ASP A 202 -29.10 -24.95 -32.43
N GLN A 203 -28.99 -24.96 -31.09
CA GLN A 203 -29.63 -23.97 -30.23
C GLN A 203 -29.07 -22.56 -30.44
N MET A 204 -27.76 -22.42 -30.62
CA MET A 204 -27.11 -21.14 -30.89
C MET A 204 -27.62 -20.55 -32.21
N VAL A 205 -27.70 -21.37 -33.26
CA VAL A 205 -28.24 -20.95 -34.57
C VAL A 205 -29.70 -20.49 -34.43
N GLN A 206 -30.53 -21.23 -33.70
CA GLN A 206 -31.93 -20.84 -33.46
C GLN A 206 -32.04 -19.50 -32.73
N LEU A 207 -31.22 -19.27 -31.69
CA LEU A 207 -31.22 -18.01 -30.95
C LEU A 207 -30.71 -16.83 -31.80
N LEU A 208 -29.69 -17.04 -32.63
CA LEU A 208 -29.21 -16.02 -33.56
C LEU A 208 -30.30 -15.62 -34.55
N GLN A 209 -31.02 -16.59 -35.11
CA GLN A 209 -32.12 -16.34 -36.03
C GLN A 209 -33.27 -15.58 -35.34
N GLN A 210 -33.62 -15.96 -34.11
CA GLN A 210 -34.63 -15.22 -33.32
C GLN A 210 -34.20 -13.79 -32.97
N ASN A 211 -32.90 -13.57 -32.73
CA ASN A 211 -32.35 -12.25 -32.47
C ASN A 211 -32.43 -11.37 -33.71
N GLU A 212 -32.06 -11.90 -34.88
CA GLU A 212 -32.19 -11.22 -36.16
C GLU A 212 -33.66 -10.84 -36.46
N ASP A 213 -34.59 -11.77 -36.24
CA ASP A 213 -36.04 -11.50 -36.37
C ASP A 213 -36.52 -10.40 -35.42
N LEU A 214 -35.98 -10.34 -34.19
CA LEU A 214 -36.29 -9.27 -33.24
C LEU A 214 -35.69 -7.93 -33.67
N GLN A 215 -34.45 -7.94 -34.17
CA GLN A 215 -33.76 -6.76 -34.67
C GLN A 215 -34.56 -6.13 -35.83
N VAL A 216 -34.96 -6.94 -36.81
CA VAL A 216 -35.80 -6.49 -37.94
C VAL A 216 -37.12 -5.91 -37.45
N ARG A 217 -37.77 -6.53 -36.46
CA ARG A 217 -39.00 -5.99 -35.85
C ARG A 217 -38.78 -4.67 -35.11
N SER A 218 -37.65 -4.53 -34.41
CA SER A 218 -37.26 -3.30 -33.72
C SER A 218 -37.05 -2.17 -34.72
N ASP A 219 -36.29 -2.42 -35.79
CA ASP A 219 -35.99 -1.44 -36.84
C ASP A 219 -37.28 -0.97 -37.54
N ASN A 220 -38.21 -1.89 -37.81
CA ASN A 220 -39.53 -1.56 -38.36
C ASN A 220 -40.34 -0.68 -37.39
N SER A 221 -40.33 -1.01 -36.10
CA SER A 221 -41.04 -0.23 -35.07
C SER A 221 -40.44 1.15 -34.88
N GLN A 222 -39.11 1.27 -34.92
CA GLN A 222 -38.40 2.54 -34.88
C GLN A 222 -38.73 3.42 -36.09
N THR A 223 -38.79 2.82 -37.28
CA THR A 223 -39.19 3.51 -38.51
C THR A 223 -40.63 4.05 -38.38
N LEU A 224 -41.56 3.25 -37.85
CA LEU A 224 -42.93 3.68 -37.60
C LEU A 224 -43.01 4.83 -36.58
N VAL A 225 -42.23 4.77 -35.49
CA VAL A 225 -42.18 5.86 -34.49
C VAL A 225 -41.66 7.15 -35.11
N GLN A 226 -40.63 7.08 -35.96
CA GLN A 226 -40.12 8.26 -36.68
C GLN A 226 -41.18 8.86 -37.62
N GLN A 227 -41.94 8.02 -38.33
CA GLN A 227 -43.05 8.46 -39.18
C GLN A 227 -44.14 9.16 -38.36
N LEU A 228 -44.61 8.55 -37.28
CA LEU A 228 -45.63 9.13 -36.39
C LEU A 228 -45.17 10.45 -35.75
N TRP A 229 -43.89 10.55 -35.37
CA TRP A 229 -43.33 11.79 -34.82
C TRP A 229 -43.35 12.92 -35.87
N LYS A 230 -42.99 12.60 -37.12
CA LYS A 230 -43.07 13.55 -38.23
C LYS A 230 -44.51 14.00 -38.47
N GLU A 231 -45.47 13.08 -38.53
CA GLU A 231 -46.89 13.40 -38.67
C GLU A 231 -47.41 14.26 -37.50
N GLN A 232 -47.00 13.96 -36.26
CA GLN A 232 -47.37 14.75 -35.09
C GLN A 232 -46.83 16.19 -35.20
N GLN A 233 -45.59 16.37 -35.65
CA GLN A 233 -44.99 17.69 -35.84
C GLN A 233 -45.72 18.49 -36.92
N GLU A 234 -46.01 17.86 -38.06
CA GLU A 234 -46.79 18.48 -39.15
C GLU A 234 -48.19 18.92 -38.68
N LEU A 235 -48.87 18.08 -37.87
CA LEU A 235 -50.18 18.41 -37.29
C LEU A 235 -50.10 19.57 -36.27
N LYS A 236 -49.07 19.62 -35.42
CA LYS A 236 -48.86 20.74 -34.48
C LYS A 236 -48.67 22.06 -35.23
N GLU A 237 -47.83 22.06 -36.26
CA GLU A 237 -47.62 23.26 -37.07
C GLU A 237 -48.90 23.69 -37.80
N ALA A 238 -49.69 22.73 -38.31
CA ALA A 238 -50.99 23.04 -38.91
C ALA A 238 -51.96 23.66 -37.89
N LEU A 239 -51.99 23.14 -36.66
CA LEU A 239 -52.82 23.67 -35.57
C LEU A 239 -52.38 25.08 -35.15
N GLU A 240 -51.07 25.33 -35.02
CA GLU A 240 -50.53 26.67 -34.71
C GLU A 240 -50.91 27.68 -35.80
N ARG A 241 -50.75 27.32 -37.08
CA ARG A 241 -51.19 28.15 -38.22
C ARG A 241 -52.68 28.46 -38.15
N GLN A 242 -53.52 27.45 -37.90
CA GLN A 242 -54.97 27.64 -37.78
C GLN A 242 -55.34 28.53 -36.59
N THR A 243 -54.67 28.36 -35.45
CA THR A 243 -54.90 29.16 -34.24
C THR A 243 -54.52 30.63 -34.48
N ALA A 244 -53.39 30.89 -35.14
CA ALA A 244 -52.98 32.24 -35.52
C ALA A 244 -53.99 32.91 -36.46
N VAL A 245 -54.47 32.19 -37.48
CA VAL A 245 -55.53 32.68 -38.38
C VAL A 245 -56.82 32.97 -37.59
N SER A 246 -57.22 32.09 -36.68
CA SER A 246 -58.41 32.31 -35.85
C SER A 246 -58.28 33.52 -34.92
N GLN A 247 -57.09 33.76 -34.33
CA GLN A 247 -56.83 34.94 -33.51
C GLN A 247 -56.89 36.22 -34.34
N ASN A 248 -56.28 36.24 -35.53
CA ASN A 248 -56.35 37.37 -36.44
C ASN A 248 -57.79 37.70 -36.84
N LEU A 249 -58.58 36.69 -37.20
CA LEU A 249 -60.00 36.87 -37.52
C LEU A 249 -60.82 37.36 -36.32
N SER A 250 -60.49 36.92 -35.10
CA SER A 250 -61.14 37.41 -33.88
C SER A 250 -60.82 38.88 -33.62
N GLN A 251 -59.56 39.29 -33.80
CA GLN A 251 -59.15 40.70 -33.68
C GLN A 251 -59.81 41.57 -34.76
N GLU A 252 -59.84 41.10 -36.02
CA GLU A 252 -60.52 41.80 -37.11
C GLU A 252 -62.01 41.94 -36.81
N LYS A 253 -62.65 40.88 -36.31
CA LYS A 253 -64.05 40.92 -35.86
C LYS A 253 -64.28 41.95 -34.75
N GLU A 254 -63.43 42.00 -33.72
CA GLU A 254 -63.52 43.02 -32.67
C GLU A 254 -63.34 44.43 -33.23
N GLN A 255 -62.34 44.66 -34.08
CA GLN A 255 -62.13 45.96 -34.74
C GLN A 255 -63.33 46.40 -35.58
N LEU A 256 -64.06 45.47 -36.22
CA LEU A 256 -65.27 45.76 -36.97
C LEU A 256 -66.49 46.05 -36.07
N ILE A 257 -66.55 45.52 -34.85
CA ILE A 257 -67.63 45.82 -33.88
C ILE A 257 -67.45 47.21 -33.26
N PHE A 258 -66.21 47.68 -33.09
CA PHE A 258 -65.91 48.99 -32.51
C PHE A 258 -65.79 50.14 -33.54
N LYS A 259 -66.03 49.87 -34.83
CA LYS A 259 -66.16 50.88 -35.91
C LYS A 259 -67.63 51.17 -36.18
#